data_AF-A0A7C5DDJ8-F1
#
_entry.id   AF-A0A7C5DDJ8-F1
#
_cell.length_a   1.000
_cell.length_b   1.000
_cell.length_c   1.000
_cell.angle_alpha   90.00
_cell.angle_beta   90.00
_cell.angle_gamma   90.00
#
_symmetry.space_group_name_H-M   'P 1'
#
loop_
_entity.id
_entity.type
_entity.pdbx_description
1 polymer ?
#
loop_
_entity_poly.entity_id
_entity_poly.type
_entity_poly.pdbx_seq_one_letter_code
_entity_poly.pdbx_strand_id
1 'polypeptide(L)'
;MGWNKEDFEKTMFNRKSLSLAKKLFNKFIQEYNSIRCKDIQAKIMGKSFNLWDEKEKRSFENAGGHKDKCPVVVAKSCAWTAEIIWDELLQLRNK
;
A
#
# COMPACT_ATOMS: atom_id res chain seq x y z
N MET A 1 -6.92 -28.69 5.25
CA MET A 1 -6.47 -27.61 4.34
C MET A 1 -5.62 -26.66 5.16
N GLY A 2 -4.30 -26.85 5.20
CA GLY A 2 -3.42 -26.10 6.09
C GLY A 2 -2.02 -26.03 5.52
N TRP A 3 -1.45 -24.83 5.52
CA TRP A 3 -0.06 -24.58 5.15
C TRP A 3 0.85 -25.26 6.18
N ASN A 4 1.70 -26.18 5.73
CA ASN A 4 2.74 -26.77 6.58
C ASN A 4 4.05 -25.97 6.47
N LYS A 5 4.98 -26.20 7.40
CA LYS A 5 6.26 -25.48 7.47
C LYS A 5 7.13 -25.70 6.23
N GLU A 6 7.08 -26.89 5.64
CA GLU A 6 7.81 -27.21 4.41
C GLU A 6 7.28 -26.42 3.20
N ASP A 7 5.97 -26.18 3.11
CA ASP A 7 5.36 -25.35 2.06
C ASP A 7 5.72 -23.86 2.23
N PHE A 8 5.83 -23.40 3.48
CA PHE A 8 6.32 -22.05 3.79
C PHE A 8 7.81 -21.87 3.40
N GLU A 9 8.65 -22.86 3.71
CA GLU A 9 10.08 -22.81 3.37
C GLU A 9 10.31 -22.86 1.86
N LYS A 10 9.52 -23.64 1.11
CA LYS A 10 9.56 -23.69 -0.36
C LYS A 10 9.15 -22.36 -1.01
N THR A 11 8.21 -21.62 -0.41
CA THR A 11 7.75 -20.31 -0.93
C THR A 11 8.64 -19.14 -0.48
N MET A 12 9.43 -19.31 0.58
CA MET A 12 10.40 -18.31 1.09
C MET A 12 11.53 -17.97 0.10
N PHE A 13 11.69 -18.77 -0.97
CA PHE A 13 12.75 -18.61 -1.95
C PHE A 13 12.67 -17.31 -2.77
N ASN A 14 11.50 -16.65 -2.81
CA ASN A 14 11.32 -15.45 -3.61
C ASN A 14 11.72 -14.15 -2.86
N ARG A 15 12.94 -14.08 -2.31
CA ARG A 15 13.48 -12.88 -1.62
C ARG A 15 13.43 -11.60 -2.48
N LYS A 16 13.40 -11.75 -3.81
CA LYS A 16 13.27 -10.62 -4.74
C LYS A 16 11.94 -9.88 -4.58
N SER A 17 10.81 -10.59 -4.47
CA SER A 17 9.51 -9.94 -4.30
C SER A 17 9.43 -9.15 -2.99
N LEU A 18 10.04 -9.65 -1.91
CA LEU A 18 10.19 -8.93 -0.64
C LEU A 18 11.04 -7.66 -0.80
N SER A 19 12.12 -7.71 -1.57
CA SER A 19 12.95 -6.53 -1.87
C SER A 19 12.16 -5.46 -2.64
N LEU A 20 11.39 -5.87 -3.66
CA LEU A 20 10.52 -4.95 -4.41
C LEU A 20 9.41 -4.37 -3.54
N ALA A 21 8.78 -5.19 -2.68
CA ALA A 21 7.79 -4.73 -1.72
C ALA A 21 8.40 -3.72 -0.71
N LYS A 22 9.66 -3.90 -0.31
CA LYS A 22 10.37 -2.93 0.54
C LYS A 22 10.57 -1.58 -0.16
N LYS A 23 10.82 -1.55 -1.47
CA LYS A 23 10.88 -0.29 -2.25
C LYS A 23 9.53 0.43 -2.21
N LEU A 24 8.43 -0.30 -2.41
CA LEU A 24 7.08 0.25 -2.31
C LEU A 24 6.81 0.79 -0.90
N PHE A 25 7.11 -0.01 0.14
CA PHE A 25 7.00 0.40 1.54
C PHE A 25 7.74 1.71 1.82
N ASN A 26 8.97 1.85 1.33
CA ASN A 26 9.75 3.08 1.50
C ASN A 26 9.07 4.29 0.86
N LYS A 27 8.44 4.15 -0.33
CA LYS A 27 7.67 5.24 -0.95
C LYS A 27 6.48 5.67 -0.10
N PHE A 28 5.76 4.72 0.52
CA PHE A 28 4.69 5.04 1.46
C PHE A 28 5.19 5.78 2.71
N ILE A 29 6.32 5.36 3.28
CA ILE A 29 6.92 6.05 4.42
C ILE A 29 7.39 7.45 4.03
N GLN A 30 8.00 7.64 2.86
CA GLN A 30 8.42 8.96 2.40
C GLN A 30 7.23 9.91 2.16
N GLU A 31 6.18 9.44 1.51
CA GLU A 31 5.01 10.28 1.17
C GLU A 31 4.12 10.52 2.40
N TYR A 32 3.77 9.46 3.13
CA TYR A 32 2.73 9.50 4.16
C TYR A 32 3.26 9.32 5.58
N ASN A 33 4.54 8.97 5.76
CA ASN A 33 5.14 8.63 7.07
C ASN A 33 4.47 7.43 7.76
N SER A 34 3.61 6.68 7.05
CA SER A 34 2.96 5.47 7.53
C SER A 34 2.38 4.69 6.35
N ILE A 35 2.16 3.39 6.57
CA ILE A 35 1.44 2.50 5.67
C ILE A 35 0.00 2.23 6.11
N ARG A 36 -0.39 2.70 7.30
CA ARG A 36 -1.71 2.39 7.86
C ARG A 36 -2.74 3.40 7.37
N CYS A 37 -3.89 2.91 6.89
CA CYS A 37 -4.98 3.76 6.42
C CYS A 37 -5.39 4.81 7.45
N LYS A 38 -5.42 4.46 8.74
CA LYS A 38 -5.73 5.38 9.85
C LYS A 38 -4.81 6.60 9.88
N ASP A 39 -3.51 6.38 9.73
CA ASP A 39 -2.48 7.44 9.79
C ASP A 39 -2.49 8.27 8.50
N ILE A 40 -2.67 7.61 7.35
CA ILE A 40 -2.79 8.28 6.05
C ILE A 40 -4.04 9.17 6.02
N GLN A 41 -5.17 8.69 6.54
CA GLN A 41 -6.40 9.49 6.71
C GLN A 41 -6.15 10.69 7.63
N ALA A 42 -5.49 10.49 8.76
CA ALA A 42 -5.15 11.60 9.67
C ALA A 42 -4.26 12.66 8.99
N LYS A 43 -3.30 12.25 8.15
CA LYS A 43 -2.44 13.18 7.41
C LYS A 43 -3.17 13.94 6.29
N ILE A 44 -4.04 13.26 5.54
CA ILE A 44 -4.72 13.83 4.36
C ILE A 44 -5.99 14.60 4.73
N MET A 45 -6.73 14.13 5.74
CA MET A 45 -8.05 14.63 6.14
C MET A 45 -8.03 15.32 7.52
N GLY A 46 -6.88 15.36 8.19
CA GLY A 46 -6.72 15.96 9.53
C GLY A 46 -7.23 15.11 10.69
N LYS A 47 -7.95 14.02 10.42
CA LYS A 47 -8.41 13.05 11.44
C LYS A 47 -8.51 11.64 10.88
N SER A 48 -8.32 10.67 11.76
CA SER A 48 -8.71 9.29 11.47
C SER A 48 -10.18 9.09 11.77
N PHE A 49 -10.89 8.35 10.93
CA PHE A 49 -12.31 8.08 11.11
C PHE A 49 -12.55 6.62 11.49
N ASN A 50 -13.48 6.38 12.40
CA ASN A 50 -13.98 5.03 12.63
C ASN A 50 -15.10 4.70 11.63
N LEU A 51 -14.84 3.83 10.67
CA LEU A 51 -15.84 3.44 9.67
C LEU A 51 -16.97 2.55 10.23
N TRP A 52 -16.82 2.03 11.45
CA TRP A 52 -17.85 1.28 12.16
C TRP A 52 -18.92 2.18 12.80
N ASP A 53 -18.60 3.45 13.05
CA ASP A 53 -19.57 4.43 13.53
C ASP A 53 -20.20 5.15 12.32
N GLU A 54 -21.53 5.14 12.23
CA GLU A 54 -22.23 5.70 11.08
C GLU A 54 -22.03 7.22 10.93
N LYS A 55 -21.86 7.96 12.04
CA LYS A 55 -21.63 9.41 12.00
C LYS A 55 -20.22 9.74 11.53
N GLU A 56 -19.23 8.97 11.99
CA GLU A 56 -17.86 9.10 11.52
C GLU A 56 -17.72 8.66 10.06
N LYS A 57 -18.40 7.59 9.64
CA LYS A 57 -18.46 7.16 8.24
C LYS A 57 -19.02 8.25 7.33
N ARG A 58 -20.14 8.88 7.71
CA ARG A 58 -20.73 9.98 6.95
C ARG A 58 -19.78 11.19 6.89
N SER A 59 -19.08 11.46 7.99
CA SER A 59 -18.04 12.52 8.03
C SER A 59 -16.85 12.21 7.12
N PHE A 60 -16.45 10.93 7.03
CA PHE A 60 -15.40 10.46 6.13
C PHE A 60 -15.80 10.59 4.65
N GLU A 61 -17.05 10.23 4.32
CA GLU A 61 -17.59 10.40 2.97
C GLU A 61 -17.67 11.89 2.57
N ASN A 62 -18.14 12.75 3.48
CA ASN A 62 -18.19 14.20 3.28
C ASN A 62 -16.79 14.82 3.14
N ALA A 63 -15.79 14.28 3.83
CA ALA A 63 -14.39 14.70 3.68
C ALA A 63 -13.75 14.23 2.35
N GLY A 64 -14.52 13.60 1.46
CA GLY A 64 -14.04 13.12 0.17
C GLY A 64 -13.26 11.82 0.26
N GLY A 65 -13.47 11.02 1.32
CA GLY A 65 -12.74 9.79 1.58
C GLY A 65 -12.73 8.83 0.40
N HIS A 66 -13.92 8.49 -0.12
CA HIS A 66 -14.07 7.62 -1.28
C HIS A 66 -14.15 8.35 -2.63
N LYS A 67 -14.25 9.68 -2.65
CA LYS A 67 -14.30 10.45 -3.90
C LYS A 67 -12.90 10.75 -4.43
N ASP A 68 -12.06 11.36 -3.60
CA ASP A 68 -10.81 11.96 -4.09
C ASP A 68 -9.59 11.52 -3.28
N LYS A 69 -9.73 11.32 -1.97
CA LYS A 69 -8.56 11.13 -1.10
C LYS A 69 -8.00 9.71 -1.16
N CYS A 70 -8.78 8.71 -0.75
CA CYS A 70 -8.33 7.31 -0.79
C CYS A 70 -8.07 6.82 -2.22
N PRO A 71 -8.91 7.17 -3.23
CA PRO A 71 -8.63 6.80 -4.62
C PRO A 71 -7.28 7.34 -5.12
N VAL A 72 -6.88 8.56 -4.76
CA VAL A 72 -5.57 9.11 -5.15
C VAL A 72 -4.43 8.35 -4.48
N VAL A 73 -4.57 7.94 -3.21
CA VAL A 73 -3.57 7.10 -2.54
C VAL A 73 -3.41 5.77 -3.29
N VAL A 74 -4.52 5.13 -3.66
CA VAL A 74 -4.51 3.88 -4.43
C VAL A 74 -3.87 4.09 -5.80
N ALA A 75 -4.25 5.13 -6.54
CA ALA A 75 -3.68 5.45 -7.85
C ALA A 75 -2.16 5.65 -7.79
N LYS A 76 -1.67 6.41 -6.80
CA LYS A 76 -0.23 6.57 -6.55
C LYS A 76 0.46 5.24 -6.26
N SER A 77 -0.17 4.40 -5.45
CA SER A 77 0.34 3.07 -5.10
C SER A 77 0.49 2.19 -6.34
N CYS A 78 -0.52 2.16 -7.21
CA CYS A 78 -0.49 1.44 -8.48
C CYS A 78 0.62 1.95 -9.41
N ALA A 79 0.76 3.28 -9.54
CA ALA A 79 1.82 3.88 -10.36
C ALA A 79 3.21 3.48 -9.84
N TRP A 80 3.44 3.60 -8.53
CA TRP A 80 4.71 3.19 -7.92
C TRP A 80 5.01 1.70 -8.10
N THR A 81 4.00 0.84 -7.96
CA THR A 81 4.18 -0.59 -8.19
C THR A 81 4.53 -0.87 -9.65
N ALA A 82 3.86 -0.22 -10.60
CA ALA A 82 4.16 -0.36 -12.02
C ALA A 82 5.59 0.10 -12.35
N GLU A 83 6.03 1.24 -11.82
CA GLU A 83 7.42 1.73 -11.94
C GLU A 83 8.43 0.69 -11.41
N ILE A 84 8.21 0.17 -10.20
CA ILE A 84 9.12 -0.81 -9.57
C ILE A 84 9.23 -2.09 -10.40
N ILE A 85 8.12 -2.58 -10.94
CA ILE A 85 8.10 -3.78 -11.80
C ILE A 85 8.81 -3.48 -13.11
N TRP A 86 8.53 -2.32 -13.72
CA TRP A 86 9.15 -1.91 -14.98
C TRP A 86 10.67 -1.80 -14.86
N ASP A 87 11.16 -1.17 -13.79
CA ASP A 87 12.59 -1.06 -13.50
C ASP A 87 13.25 -2.43 -13.33
N GLU A 88 12.61 -3.37 -12.62
CA GLU A 88 13.14 -4.74 -12.48
C GLU A 88 13.17 -5.47 -13.83
N LEU A 89 12.15 -5.31 -14.67
CA LEU A 89 12.11 -5.90 -16.01
C LEU A 89 13.22 -5.36 -16.91
N LEU A 90 13.47 -4.04 -16.87
CA LEU A 90 14.57 -3.41 -17.61
C LEU A 90 15.94 -3.93 -17.13
N GLN A 91 16.13 -4.09 -15.83
CA GLN A 91 17.37 -4.64 -15.27
C GLN A 91 17.59 -6.10 -15.70
N LEU A 92 16.53 -6.91 -15.75
CA LEU A 92 16.61 -8.29 -16.24
C LEU A 92 16.89 -8.36 -17.74
N ARG A 93 16.38 -7.43 -18.53
CA ARG A 93 16.62 -7.36 -19.99
C ARG A 93 18.04 -6.96 -20.35
N ASN A 94 18.67 -6.11 -19.54
CA ASN A 94 20.01 -5.58 -19.79
C ASN A 94 21.12 -6.46 -19.17
N LYS A 95 20.80 -7.66 -18.70
CA LYS A 95 21.70 -8.61 -18.05
C LYS A 95 21.84 -9.85 -18.91
#